data_AF-A0A8T0BZF4-F1
#
_entry.id   AF-A0A8T0BZF4-F1
#
_cell.length_a   1.000
_cell.length_b   1.000
_cell.length_c   1.000
_cell.angle_alpha   90.00
_cell.angle_beta   90.00
_cell.angle_gamma   90.00
#
_symmetry.space_group_name_H-M   'P 1'
#
loop_
_entity.id
_entity.type
_entity.pdbx_description
1 polymer ?
#
loop_
_entity_poly.entity_id
_entity_poly.type
_entity_poly.pdbx_seq_one_letter_code
_entity_poly.pdbx_strand_id
1 'polypeptide(L)'
;MDTAVVKESPKALGTVQMMIGVVIFFFGDVLKNIVNGVTVHSYITYWGSICFICTGALSVSSVDWRKQCVMKATLVMNVFSVVSAVLAVILFSIDLGPSSFRAILCKPCFYQLSMYYCQLQLKQVLGTIGVLLVFSLLEILVSIAMFVLTWKARSSIEIL
;
A
#
# COMPACT_ATOMS: atom_id res chain seq x y z
N MET A 1 12.28 -17.93 -25.41
CA MET A 1 11.53 -16.66 -25.56
C MET A 1 11.40 -15.95 -24.20
N ASP A 2 12.22 -16.35 -23.21
CA ASP A 2 11.92 -16.18 -21.77
C ASP A 2 12.78 -15.12 -21.08
N THR A 3 13.89 -14.69 -21.71
CA THR A 3 14.81 -13.71 -21.13
C THR A 3 14.30 -12.26 -21.22
N ALA A 4 13.50 -11.94 -22.25
CA ALA A 4 12.90 -10.62 -22.42
C ALA A 4 11.77 -10.38 -21.41
N VAL A 5 10.86 -11.35 -21.24
CA VAL A 5 9.74 -11.28 -20.28
C VAL A 5 10.25 -11.09 -18.85
N VAL A 6 11.28 -11.85 -18.45
CA VAL A 6 11.87 -11.74 -17.10
C VAL A 6 12.58 -10.40 -16.88
N LYS A 7 13.06 -9.73 -17.94
CA LYS A 7 13.72 -8.42 -17.82
C LYS A 7 12.73 -7.26 -17.78
N GLU A 8 11.59 -7.38 -18.45
CA GLU A 8 10.56 -6.33 -18.48
C GLU A 8 9.59 -6.43 -17.29
N SER A 9 9.40 -7.61 -16.72
CA SER A 9 8.52 -7.85 -15.56
C SER A 9 8.82 -6.92 -14.37
N PRO A 10 10.08 -6.71 -13.93
CA PRO A 10 10.37 -5.85 -12.78
C PRO A 10 10.10 -4.36 -13.04
N LYS A 11 10.20 -3.90 -14.31
CA LYS A 11 9.83 -2.51 -14.66
C LYS A 11 8.32 -2.30 -14.56
N ALA A 12 7.54 -3.24 -15.08
CA ALA A 12 6.09 -3.20 -14.97
C ALA A 12 5.64 -3.28 -13.51
N LEU A 13 6.15 -4.24 -12.73
CA LEU A 13 5.81 -4.38 -11.31
C LEU A 13 6.23 -3.15 -10.49
N GLY A 14 7.43 -2.60 -10.71
CA GLY A 14 7.85 -1.38 -10.03
C GLY A 14 6.95 -0.18 -10.34
N THR A 15 6.45 -0.08 -11.57
CA THR A 15 5.48 0.96 -11.95
C THR A 15 4.14 0.74 -11.25
N VAL A 16 3.65 -0.51 -11.19
CA VAL A 16 2.43 -0.85 -10.44
C VAL A 16 2.58 -0.49 -8.96
N GLN A 17 3.74 -0.77 -8.36
CA GLN A 17 4.04 -0.42 -6.98
C GLN A 17 3.95 1.10 -6.72
N MET A 18 4.46 1.92 -7.64
CA MET A 18 4.30 3.37 -7.57
C MET A 18 2.83 3.79 -7.64
N MET A 19 2.07 3.18 -8.57
CA MET A 19 0.63 3.47 -8.72
C MET A 19 -0.16 3.07 -7.46
N ILE A 20 0.16 1.95 -6.84
CA ILE A 20 -0.46 1.51 -5.58
C ILE A 20 -0.21 2.56 -4.49
N GLY A 21 1.04 3.03 -4.33
CA GLY A 21 1.38 4.08 -3.37
C GLY A 21 0.59 5.37 -3.60
N VAL A 22 0.44 5.80 -4.85
CA VAL A 22 -0.35 6.99 -5.23
C VAL A 22 -1.84 6.81 -4.90
N VAL A 23 -2.42 5.66 -5.20
CA VAL A 23 -3.83 5.36 -4.87
C VAL A 23 -4.05 5.40 -3.36
N ILE A 24 -3.19 4.74 -2.59
CA ILE A 24 -3.30 4.71 -1.12
C ILE A 24 -3.18 6.12 -0.52
N PHE A 25 -2.32 6.97 -1.09
CA PHE A 25 -2.14 8.35 -0.63
C PHE A 25 -3.41 9.18 -0.82
N PHE A 26 -3.96 9.19 -2.03
CA PHE A 26 -5.16 9.99 -2.33
C PHE A 26 -6.41 9.49 -1.61
N PHE A 27 -6.63 8.17 -1.56
CA PHE A 27 -7.76 7.62 -0.81
C PHE A 27 -7.59 7.81 0.70
N GLY A 28 -6.35 7.80 1.20
CA GLY A 28 -6.03 8.15 2.57
C GLY A 28 -6.40 9.59 2.93
N ASP A 29 -6.16 10.54 2.04
CA ASP A 29 -6.57 11.94 2.22
C ASP A 29 -8.09 12.09 2.25
N VAL A 30 -8.81 11.39 1.36
CA VAL A 30 -10.28 11.33 1.40
C VAL A 30 -10.76 10.78 2.74
N LEU A 31 -10.16 9.70 3.26
CA LEU A 31 -10.55 9.08 4.53
C LEU A 31 -10.35 10.01 5.72
N LYS A 32 -9.24 10.77 5.76
CA LYS A 32 -8.93 11.75 6.81
C LYS A 32 -10.00 12.83 6.96
N ASN A 33 -10.60 13.27 5.85
CA ASN A 33 -11.63 14.31 5.85
C ASN A 33 -12.98 13.81 6.37
N ILE A 34 -13.17 12.50 6.47
CA ILE A 34 -14.45 11.88 6.82
C ILE A 34 -14.44 11.33 8.25
N VAL A 35 -13.34 10.73 8.69
CA VAL A 35 -13.28 9.96 9.93
C VAL A 35 -12.00 10.22 10.72
N ASN A 36 -12.12 10.31 12.04
CA ASN A 36 -10.99 10.25 12.97
C ASN A 36 -10.76 8.80 13.45
N GLY A 37 -10.19 7.97 12.58
CA GLY A 37 -9.86 6.56 12.84
C GLY A 37 -8.40 6.33 13.23
N VAL A 38 -8.06 5.11 13.64
CA VAL A 38 -6.68 4.75 14.04
C VAL A 38 -5.74 4.83 12.84
N THR A 39 -6.22 4.48 11.65
CA THR A 39 -5.49 4.68 10.38
C THR A 39 -5.09 6.14 10.17
N VAL A 40 -5.97 7.09 10.46
CA VAL A 40 -5.71 8.52 10.24
C VAL A 40 -4.70 9.03 11.25
N HIS A 41 -4.80 8.60 12.51
CA HIS A 41 -3.87 9.02 13.56
C HIS A 41 -2.46 8.44 13.39
N SER A 42 -2.34 7.23 12.84
CA SER A 42 -1.05 6.60 12.55
C SER A 42 -0.36 7.17 11.31
N TYR A 43 -1.07 7.98 10.51
CA TYR A 43 -0.61 8.51 9.22
C TYR A 43 -0.09 7.44 8.25
N ILE A 44 -0.48 6.17 8.42
CA ILE A 44 0.03 5.02 7.67
C ILE A 44 -0.17 5.18 6.16
N THR A 45 -1.27 5.80 5.75
CA THR A 45 -1.58 6.11 4.35
C THR A 45 -0.66 7.17 3.73
N TYR A 46 0.05 7.98 4.54
CA TYR A 46 1.00 8.96 4.05
C TYR A 46 2.41 8.37 3.98
N TRP A 47 2.97 7.97 5.12
CA TRP A 47 4.36 7.49 5.15
C TRP A 47 4.50 6.11 4.50
N GLY A 48 3.50 5.22 4.62
CA GLY A 48 3.48 3.95 3.90
C GLY A 48 3.44 4.14 2.39
N SER A 49 2.63 5.08 1.88
CA SER A 49 2.61 5.42 0.46
C SER A 49 3.93 5.96 -0.07
N ILE A 50 4.63 6.80 0.71
CA ILE A 50 5.97 7.27 0.34
C ILE A 50 6.93 6.08 0.23
N CYS A 51 6.89 5.14 1.17
CA CYS A 51 7.67 3.91 1.08
C CYS A 51 7.36 3.12 -0.20
N PHE A 52 6.09 2.96 -0.58
CA PHE A 52 5.67 2.23 -1.78
C PHE A 52 6.18 2.91 -3.06
N ILE A 53 6.05 4.23 -3.16
CA ILE A 53 6.53 5.01 -4.31
C ILE A 53 8.05 4.93 -4.44
N CYS A 54 8.78 5.13 -3.34
CA CYS A 54 10.25 5.01 -3.34
C CYS A 54 10.70 3.60 -3.71
N THR A 55 10.02 2.57 -3.19
CA THR A 55 10.34 1.17 -3.49
C THR A 55 10.10 0.87 -4.97
N GLY A 56 8.96 1.29 -5.52
CA GLY A 56 8.65 1.13 -6.95
C GLY A 56 9.66 1.85 -7.87
N ALA A 57 10.06 3.07 -7.52
CA ALA A 57 11.06 3.82 -8.27
C ALA A 57 12.44 3.13 -8.25
N LEU A 58 12.85 2.60 -7.09
CA LEU A 58 14.09 1.81 -6.96
C LEU A 58 13.99 0.48 -7.72
N SER A 59 12.84 -0.18 -7.70
CA SER A 59 12.54 -1.40 -8.45
C SER A 59 12.74 -1.19 -9.95
N VAL A 60 12.19 -0.11 -10.51
CA VAL A 60 12.40 0.27 -11.93
C VAL A 60 13.87 0.61 -12.20
N SER A 61 14.47 1.43 -11.33
CA SER A 61 15.86 1.87 -11.49
C SER A 61 16.86 0.72 -11.41
N SER A 62 16.58 -0.32 -10.62
CA SER A 62 17.47 -1.49 -10.48
C SER A 62 17.62 -2.30 -11.77
N VAL A 63 16.64 -2.21 -12.69
CA VAL A 63 16.69 -2.89 -13.98
C VAL A 63 17.68 -2.21 -14.91
N ASP A 64 17.68 -0.88 -14.92
CA ASP A 64 18.57 -0.06 -15.75
C ASP A 64 19.97 0.04 -15.15
N TRP A 65 20.06 0.19 -13.83
CA TRP A 65 21.30 0.37 -13.07
C TRP A 65 21.55 -0.84 -12.16
N ARG A 66 21.96 -1.97 -12.75
CA ARG A 66 22.28 -3.25 -12.05
C ARG A 66 23.53 -3.19 -11.15
N LYS A 67 23.75 -2.07 -10.47
CA LYS A 67 24.82 -1.90 -9.47
C LYS A 67 24.41 -2.61 -8.19
N GLN A 68 25.34 -3.30 -7.54
CA GLN A 68 25.08 -4.02 -6.28
C GLN A 68 24.45 -3.12 -5.20
N CYS A 69 24.86 -1.86 -5.11
CA CYS A 69 24.29 -0.90 -4.15
C CYS A 69 22.79 -0.67 -4.39
N VAL A 70 22.39 -0.41 -5.65
CA VAL A 70 20.97 -0.19 -6.02
C VAL A 70 20.15 -1.44 -5.75
N MET A 71 20.65 -2.62 -6.12
CA MET A 71 19.92 -3.87 -5.90
C MET A 71 19.77 -4.22 -4.41
N LYS A 72 20.79 -3.94 -3.58
CA LYS A 72 20.70 -4.07 -2.12
C LYS A 72 19.65 -3.10 -1.56
N ALA A 73 19.67 -1.84 -2.00
CA ALA A 73 18.67 -0.85 -1.58
C ALA A 73 17.25 -1.28 -1.97
N THR A 74 17.05 -1.76 -3.20
CA THR A 74 15.76 -2.27 -3.67
C THR A 74 15.26 -3.46 -2.83
N LEU A 75 16.13 -4.41 -2.48
CA LEU A 75 15.76 -5.53 -1.61
C LEU A 75 15.31 -5.07 -0.23
N VAL A 76 16.07 -4.19 0.40
CA VAL A 76 15.76 -3.64 1.72
C VAL A 76 14.43 -2.87 1.68
N MET A 77 14.23 -2.02 0.67
CA MET A 77 13.00 -1.25 0.52
C MET A 77 11.77 -2.14 0.27
N ASN A 78 11.89 -3.23 -0.49
CA ASN A 78 10.79 -4.19 -0.65
C ASN A 78 10.39 -4.85 0.68
N VAL A 79 11.34 -5.15 1.57
CA VAL A 79 11.02 -5.66 2.91
C VAL A 79 10.27 -4.59 3.73
N PHE A 80 10.77 -3.35 3.74
CA PHE A 80 10.09 -2.24 4.41
C PHE A 80 8.67 -2.03 3.87
N SER A 81 8.49 -2.14 2.54
CA SER A 81 7.18 -2.04 1.89
C SER A 81 6.22 -3.12 2.38
N VAL A 82 6.65 -4.39 2.42
CA VAL A 82 5.81 -5.48 2.95
C VAL A 82 5.41 -5.20 4.41
N VAL A 83 6.35 -4.75 5.24
CA VAL A 83 6.06 -4.43 6.65
C VAL A 83 5.04 -3.30 6.75
N SER A 84 5.21 -2.19 6.02
CA SER A 84 4.25 -1.09 6.06
C SER A 84 2.90 -1.48 5.48
N ALA A 85 2.84 -2.31 4.44
CA ALA A 85 1.59 -2.81 3.86
C ALA A 85 0.84 -3.74 4.83
N VAL A 86 1.56 -4.63 5.54
CA VAL A 86 0.96 -5.48 6.57
C VAL A 86 0.41 -4.64 7.73
N LEU A 87 1.16 -3.63 8.19
CA LEU A 87 0.68 -2.69 9.20
C LEU A 87 -0.58 -1.94 8.73
N ALA A 88 -0.60 -1.50 7.47
CA ALA A 88 -1.78 -0.86 6.88
C ALA A 88 -2.99 -1.80 6.88
N VAL A 89 -2.83 -3.05 6.44
CA VAL A 89 -3.92 -4.06 6.45
C VAL A 89 -4.47 -4.29 7.85
N ILE A 90 -3.60 -4.39 8.87
CA ILE A 90 -4.03 -4.56 10.27
C ILE A 90 -4.85 -3.35 10.72
N LEU A 91 -4.36 -2.13 10.47
CA LEU A 91 -5.04 -0.89 10.86
C LEU A 91 -6.38 -0.71 10.15
N PHE A 92 -6.44 -0.97 8.85
CA PHE A 92 -7.69 -0.96 8.09
C PHE A 92 -8.68 -2.00 8.62
N SER A 93 -8.21 -3.18 9.01
CA SER A 93 -9.06 -4.22 9.61
C SER A 93 -9.62 -3.83 10.97
N ILE A 94 -8.83 -3.11 11.79
CA ILE A 94 -9.28 -2.57 13.09
C ILE A 94 -10.35 -1.49 12.88
N ASP A 95 -10.17 -0.60 11.90
CA ASP A 95 -11.16 0.44 11.58
C ASP A 95 -12.46 -0.14 11.00
N LEU A 96 -12.42 -1.32 10.36
CA LEU A 96 -13.59 -2.10 9.94
C LEU A 96 -14.25 -2.89 11.09
N GLY A 97 -13.57 -3.04 12.22
CA GLY A 97 -14.03 -3.85 13.34
C GLY A 97 -15.36 -3.33 13.94
N PRO A 98 -16.30 -4.21 14.32
CA PRO A 98 -17.66 -3.81 14.73
C PRO A 98 -17.70 -2.89 15.97
N SER A 99 -16.69 -2.95 16.84
CA SER A 99 -16.53 -2.08 18.01
C SER A 99 -16.11 -0.65 17.64
N SER A 100 -15.08 -0.50 16.78
CA SER A 100 -14.59 0.79 16.28
C SER A 100 -15.60 1.44 15.34
N PHE A 101 -16.20 0.65 14.46
CA PHE A 101 -17.16 1.08 13.43
C PHE A 101 -18.43 1.71 14.03
N ARG A 102 -18.98 1.14 15.11
CA ARG A 102 -20.14 1.72 15.81
C ARG A 102 -19.79 2.98 16.62
N ALA A 103 -18.63 3.03 17.25
CA ALA A 103 -18.24 4.12 18.14
C ALA A 103 -17.78 5.38 17.39
N ILE A 104 -17.12 5.22 16.23
CA ILE A 104 -16.49 6.32 15.48
C ILE A 104 -17.49 7.07 14.59
N LEU A 105 -18.44 6.37 13.97
CA LEU A 105 -19.40 6.97 13.02
C LEU A 105 -20.80 7.19 13.60
N CYS A 106 -21.14 6.53 14.71
CA CYS A 106 -22.46 6.62 15.32
C CYS A 106 -22.35 6.98 16.80
N LYS A 107 -22.00 8.24 17.09
CA LYS A 107 -22.56 8.85 18.31
C LYS A 107 -24.09 8.76 18.18
N PRO A 108 -24.85 8.55 19.27
CA PRO A 108 -26.31 8.48 19.20
C PRO A 108 -26.84 9.85 18.72
N CYS A 109 -27.00 10.00 17.42
CA CYS A 109 -27.54 11.19 16.81
C CYS A 109 -29.06 11.15 17.01
N PHE A 110 -29.54 11.95 17.97
CA PHE A 110 -30.95 12.30 18.05
C PHE A 110 -31.32 13.07 16.76
N TYR A 111 -32.35 12.62 16.04
CA TYR A 111 -32.98 13.15 14.80
C TYR A 111 -32.81 12.34 13.50
N GLN A 112 -33.96 12.17 12.81
CA GLN A 112 -34.22 11.28 11.67
C GLN A 112 -33.50 11.68 10.36
N LEU A 113 -33.23 12.97 10.15
CA LEU A 113 -32.44 13.45 9.01
C LEU A 113 -30.95 13.06 9.12
N SER A 114 -30.44 12.90 10.34
CA SER A 114 -29.04 12.52 10.57
C SER A 114 -28.75 11.06 10.19
N MET A 115 -29.76 10.18 10.25
CA MET A 115 -29.59 8.76 9.90
C MET A 115 -29.28 8.55 8.41
N TYR A 116 -29.89 9.32 7.51
CA TYR A 116 -29.63 9.18 6.07
C TYR A 116 -28.18 9.56 5.71
N TYR A 117 -27.71 10.72 6.19
CA TYR A 117 -26.33 11.17 5.99
C TYR A 117 -25.32 10.24 6.69
N CYS A 118 -25.65 9.72 7.87
CA CYS A 118 -24.82 8.73 8.57
C CYS A 118 -24.65 7.45 7.75
N GLN A 119 -25.73 6.92 7.16
CA GLN A 119 -25.68 5.73 6.31
C GLN A 119 -24.87 5.98 5.03
N LEU A 120 -24.96 7.17 4.44
CA LEU A 120 -24.18 7.54 3.26
C LEU A 120 -22.67 7.61 3.58
N GLN A 121 -22.31 8.31 4.66
CA GLN A 121 -20.92 8.40 5.14
C GLN A 121 -20.36 7.03 5.49
N LEU A 122 -21.17 6.17 6.11
CA LEU A 122 -20.78 4.79 6.43
C LEU A 122 -20.41 3.98 5.18
N LYS A 123 -21.25 4.04 4.14
CA LYS A 123 -20.99 3.37 2.87
C LYS A 123 -19.74 3.91 2.19
N GLN A 124 -19.52 5.22 2.24
CA GLN A 124 -18.34 5.86 1.68
C GLN A 124 -17.07 5.41 2.40
N VAL A 125 -17.06 5.42 3.73
CA VAL A 125 -15.92 4.97 4.55
C VAL A 125 -15.63 3.49 4.33
N LEU A 126 -16.66 2.65 4.34
CA LEU A 126 -16.52 1.21 4.09
C LEU A 126 -15.93 0.94 2.69
N GLY A 127 -16.41 1.68 1.69
CA GLY A 127 -15.87 1.62 0.33
C GLY A 127 -14.40 2.06 0.26
N THR A 128 -14.07 3.21 0.86
CA THR A 128 -12.70 3.75 0.89
C THR A 128 -11.72 2.81 1.59
N ILE A 129 -12.06 2.32 2.79
CA ILE A 129 -11.22 1.36 3.53
C ILE A 129 -11.11 0.04 2.74
N GLY A 130 -12.19 -0.43 2.13
CA GLY A 130 -12.18 -1.62 1.27
C GLY A 130 -11.19 -1.49 0.11
N VAL A 131 -11.20 -0.36 -0.61
CA VAL A 131 -10.24 -0.08 -1.69
C VAL A 131 -8.81 -0.07 -1.14
N LEU A 132 -8.55 0.65 -0.04
CA LEU A 132 -7.22 0.72 0.59
C LEU A 132 -6.69 -0.66 0.98
N LEU A 133 -7.55 -1.53 1.50
CA LEU A 133 -7.20 -2.90 1.90
C LEU A 133 -6.82 -3.76 0.69
N VAL A 134 -7.60 -3.71 -0.40
CA VAL A 134 -7.28 -4.43 -1.64
C VAL A 134 -5.93 -3.98 -2.20
N PHE A 135 -5.70 -2.67 -2.29
CA PHE A 135 -4.43 -2.14 -2.80
C PHE A 135 -3.24 -2.49 -1.89
N SER A 136 -3.42 -2.54 -0.57
CA SER A 136 -2.37 -2.96 0.36
C SER A 136 -2.04 -4.45 0.25
N LEU A 137 -3.04 -5.31 -0.03
CA LEU A 137 -2.79 -6.72 -0.34
C LEU A 137 -2.03 -6.88 -1.66
N LEU A 138 -2.38 -6.09 -2.68
CA LEU A 138 -1.62 -6.05 -3.94
C LEU A 138 -0.17 -5.60 -3.72
N GLU A 139 0.06 -4.62 -2.85
CA GLU A 139 1.41 -4.16 -2.52
C GLU A 139 2.28 -5.27 -1.90
N ILE A 140 1.70 -6.08 -1.01
CA ILE A 140 2.38 -7.24 -0.43
C ILE A 140 2.80 -8.21 -1.54
N LEU A 141 1.88 -8.55 -2.45
CA LEU A 141 2.15 -9.48 -3.55
C LEU A 141 3.23 -8.94 -4.50
N VAL A 142 3.12 -7.68 -4.90
CA VAL A 142 4.09 -7.02 -5.81
C VAL A 142 5.46 -6.90 -5.14
N SER A 143 5.52 -6.50 -3.87
CA SER A 143 6.78 -6.37 -3.14
C SER A 143 7.49 -7.71 -2.93
N ILE A 144 6.74 -8.78 -2.64
CA ILE A 144 7.30 -10.15 -2.54
C ILE A 144 7.84 -10.61 -3.91
N ALA A 145 7.08 -10.41 -4.98
CA ALA A 145 7.51 -10.77 -6.33
C ALA A 145 8.78 -10.00 -6.73
N MET A 146 8.82 -8.69 -6.47
CA MET A 146 10.00 -7.84 -6.71
C MET A 146 11.20 -8.26 -5.86
N PHE A 147 11.00 -8.62 -4.60
CA PHE A 147 12.06 -9.12 -3.74
C PHE A 147 12.69 -10.38 -4.32
N VAL A 148 11.89 -11.37 -4.71
CA VAL A 148 12.38 -12.63 -5.30
C VAL A 148 13.13 -12.40 -6.61
N LEU A 149 12.58 -11.56 -7.50
CA LEU A 149 13.20 -11.23 -8.78
C LEU A 149 14.54 -10.51 -8.58
N THR A 150 14.59 -9.54 -7.67
CA THR A 150 15.80 -8.76 -7.37
C THR A 150 16.86 -9.62 -6.67
N TRP A 151 16.44 -10.53 -5.77
CA TRP A 151 17.33 -11.45 -5.07
C TRP A 151 18.02 -12.40 -6.06
N LYS A 152 17.23 -13.00 -6.96
CA LYS A 152 17.74 -13.87 -8.01
C LYS A 152 18.69 -13.11 -8.93
N ALA A 153 18.32 -11.91 -9.38
CA ALA A 153 19.18 -11.09 -10.23
C ALA A 153 20.50 -10.70 -9.53
N ARG A 154 20.48 -10.44 -8.22
CA ARG A 154 21.68 -10.09 -7.44
C ARG A 154 22.64 -11.26 -7.36
N SER A 155 22.15 -12.47 -7.07
CA SER A 155 22.99 -13.67 -6.98
C SER A 155 23.74 -13.97 -8.27
N SER A 156 23.16 -13.67 -9.44
CA SER A 156 23.84 -13.83 -10.73
C SER A 156 24.97 -12.84 -10.97
N ILE A 157 24.98 -11.69 -10.30
CA ILE A 157 26.02 -10.65 -10.43
C ILE A 157 27.20 -10.94 -9.49
N GLU A 158 26.97 -11.59 -8.36
CA GLU A 158 28.05 -11.96 -7.42
C GLU A 158 28.91 -13.15 -7.92
N ILE A 159 28.50 -13.83 -9.00
CA ILE A 159 29.21 -14.97 -9.60
C ILE A 159 30.13 -14.55 -10.76
N LEU A 160 30.02 -13.30 -11.25
CA LEU A 160 30.80 -12.74 -12.36
C LEU A 160 31.90 -11.82 -11.84
#